data_AF-A0A397VUY1-F1
#
_entry.id   AF-A0A397VUY1-F1
#
_cell.length_a   1.000
_cell.length_b   1.000
_cell.length_c   1.000
_cell.angle_alpha   90.00
_cell.angle_beta   90.00
_cell.angle_gamma   90.00
#
_symmetry.space_group_name_H-M   'P 1'
#
loop_
_entity.id
_entity.type
_entity.pdbx_description
1 polymer ?
#
loop_
_entity_poly.entity_id
_entity_poly.type
_entity_poly.pdbx_seq_one_letter_code
_entity_poly.pdbx_strand_id
1 'polypeptide(L)'
;MSNSAHNSILTSTTTPSYRLRASLTPFERITTVLYFTSSWALILGSYEGGKKAGLQYLAENAHKLPKTKGGWYFYHKRKNYRIVIGGMKSGVRLAMKTSLVCLTFTGLEAVLDEVRKENDFLNSCGAGITTASIVSGIYRLPRQSVKYACMIGLGVGIITGGLQDAVKYYQGQNIWYWDLIKKKLRNY
;
A
#
# COMPACT_ATOMS: atom_id res chain seq x y z
N MET A 1 36.23 26.40 7.90
CA MET A 1 35.01 27.18 7.60
C MET A 1 34.33 26.80 6.27
N SER A 2 34.73 25.73 5.56
CA SER A 2 34.12 25.32 4.27
C SER A 2 32.91 24.38 4.36
N ASN A 3 32.70 23.70 5.49
CA ASN A 3 31.63 22.68 5.62
C ASN A 3 30.23 23.26 5.93
N SER A 4 30.14 24.53 6.33
CA SER A 4 28.86 25.14 6.68
C SER A 4 28.06 25.56 5.44
N ALA A 5 28.75 26.01 4.38
CA ALA A 5 28.12 26.40 3.11
C ALA A 5 27.65 25.19 2.28
N HIS A 6 28.30 24.02 2.42
CA HIS A 6 27.88 22.81 1.71
C HIS A 6 26.58 22.23 2.30
N ASN A 7 26.37 22.40 3.61
CA ASN A 7 25.16 21.98 4.30
C ASN A 7 23.97 22.92 4.04
N SER A 8 24.22 24.23 3.85
CA SER A 8 23.15 25.19 3.54
C SER A 8 22.57 25.00 2.14
N ILE A 9 23.38 24.57 1.16
CA ILE A 9 22.92 24.26 -0.20
C ILE A 9 22.00 23.02 -0.19
N LEU A 10 22.34 21.99 0.60
CA LEU A 10 21.50 20.78 0.74
C LEU A 10 20.18 21.03 1.48
N THR A 11 20.11 22.03 2.36
CA THR A 11 18.88 22.38 3.08
C THR A 11 17.93 23.30 2.29
N SER A 12 18.37 23.85 1.16
CA SER A 12 17.65 24.93 0.45
C SER A 12 16.61 24.46 -0.57
N THR A 13 16.50 23.16 -0.88
CA THR A 13 15.77 22.73 -2.08
C THR A 13 14.35 22.19 -1.90
N THR A 14 13.82 21.90 -0.71
CA THR A 14 12.53 21.15 -0.67
C THR A 14 11.74 21.29 0.63
N THR A 15 11.46 22.50 1.11
CA THR A 15 10.30 22.70 1.99
C THR A 15 9.09 23.06 1.13
N PRO A 16 8.15 22.12 0.89
CA PRO A 16 6.96 22.45 0.12
C PRO A 16 6.16 23.56 0.82
N SER A 17 5.61 24.49 0.04
CA SER A 17 4.79 25.61 0.54
C SER A 17 3.38 25.19 1.01
N TYR A 18 3.12 23.88 1.16
CA TYR A 18 1.88 23.29 1.64
C TYR A 18 2.13 22.48 2.92
N ARG A 19 1.10 22.29 3.75
CA ARG A 19 1.26 21.59 5.04
C ARG A 19 1.72 20.15 4.80
N LEU A 20 2.68 19.66 5.58
CA LEU A 20 3.14 18.27 5.46
C LEU A 20 2.15 17.32 6.13
N ARG A 21 1.80 16.22 5.46
CA ARG A 21 1.03 15.14 6.09
C ARG A 21 1.95 14.31 6.99
N ALA A 22 1.57 14.17 8.27
CA ALA A 22 2.35 13.47 9.29
C ALA A 22 3.79 14.01 9.46
N SER A 23 4.02 15.30 9.14
CA SER A 23 5.33 15.96 9.20
C SER A 23 6.43 15.30 8.34
N LEU A 24 6.06 14.45 7.37
CA LEU A 24 6.98 13.75 6.48
C LEU A 24 6.95 14.36 5.07
N THR A 25 8.10 14.37 4.40
CA THR A 25 8.15 14.77 2.98
C THR A 25 7.42 13.74 2.11
N PRO A 26 6.91 14.13 0.92
CA PRO A 26 6.20 13.20 0.03
C PRO A 26 7.01 11.96 -0.34
N PHE A 27 8.31 12.12 -0.59
CA PHE A 27 9.20 11.02 -0.94
C PHE A 27 9.41 10.04 0.22
N GLU A 28 9.58 10.54 1.45
CA GLU A 28 9.66 9.69 2.65
C GLU A 28 8.35 8.95 2.90
N ARG A 29 7.21 9.60 2.68
CA ARG A 29 5.89 8.96 2.82
C ARG A 29 5.69 7.83 1.82
N ILE A 30 6.04 8.04 0.56
CA ILE A 30 5.90 7.01 -0.48
C ILE A 30 6.81 5.82 -0.18
N THR A 31 8.08 6.06 0.15
CA THR A 31 9.04 4.98 0.43
C THR A 31 8.65 4.15 1.64
N THR A 32 8.25 4.78 2.75
CA THR A 32 7.78 4.08 3.95
C THR A 32 6.56 3.20 3.70
N VAL A 33 5.56 3.73 2.99
CA VAL A 33 4.37 2.94 2.59
C VAL A 33 4.77 1.76 1.72
N LEU A 34 5.67 1.96 0.74
CA LEU A 34 6.11 0.88 -0.14
C LEU A 34 6.86 -0.22 0.59
N TYR A 35 7.75 0.12 1.54
CA TYR A 35 8.44 -0.89 2.34
C TYR A 35 7.45 -1.71 3.19
N PHE A 36 6.51 -1.04 3.83
CA PHE A 36 5.51 -1.70 4.66
C PHE A 36 4.58 -2.60 3.82
N THR A 37 4.03 -2.08 2.73
CA THR A 37 3.16 -2.87 1.84
C THR A 37 3.91 -4.03 1.20
N SER A 38 5.14 -3.82 0.71
CA SER A 38 5.92 -4.88 0.04
C SER A 38 6.24 -6.03 1.01
N SER A 39 6.67 -5.70 2.23
CA SER A 39 6.99 -6.72 3.24
C SER A 39 5.75 -7.52 3.66
N TRP A 40 4.64 -6.84 3.92
CA TRP A 40 3.37 -7.49 4.29
C TRP A 40 2.84 -8.40 3.16
N ALA A 41 2.85 -7.90 1.92
CA ALA A 41 2.40 -8.65 0.76
C ALA A 41 3.32 -9.84 0.44
N LEU A 42 4.64 -9.71 0.66
CA LEU A 42 5.58 -10.82 0.50
C LEU A 42 5.26 -11.96 1.47
N ILE A 43 4.98 -11.64 2.74
CA ILE A 43 4.64 -12.64 3.77
C ILE A 43 3.35 -13.36 3.39
N LEU A 44 2.28 -12.61 3.10
CA LEU A 44 0.98 -13.19 2.72
C LEU A 44 1.07 -14.03 1.46
N GLY A 45 1.70 -13.50 0.41
CA GLY A 45 1.81 -14.20 -0.87
C GLY A 45 2.69 -15.45 -0.79
N SER A 46 3.73 -15.43 0.07
CA SER A 46 4.58 -16.60 0.33
C SER A 46 3.84 -17.69 1.08
N TYR A 47 3.03 -17.31 2.08
CA TYR A 47 2.21 -18.25 2.84
C TYR A 47 1.19 -18.96 1.92
N GLU A 48 0.44 -18.19 1.13
CA GLU A 48 -0.56 -18.75 0.21
C GLU A 48 0.07 -19.60 -0.89
N GLY A 49 1.18 -19.13 -1.48
CA GLY A 49 1.92 -19.85 -2.51
C GLY A 49 2.52 -21.16 -2.00
N GLY A 50 3.08 -21.15 -0.79
CA GLY A 50 3.64 -22.33 -0.13
C GLY A 50 2.55 -23.36 0.18
N LYS A 51 1.41 -22.93 0.72
CA LYS A 51 0.26 -23.79 1.00
C LYS A 51 -0.26 -24.46 -0.28
N LYS A 52 -0.43 -23.70 -1.36
CA LYS A 52 -0.89 -24.22 -2.66
C LYS A 52 0.08 -25.24 -3.25
N ALA A 53 1.38 -24.92 -3.27
CA ALA A 53 2.41 -25.82 -3.79
C ALA A 53 2.51 -27.12 -2.96
N GLY A 54 2.34 -27.02 -1.64
CA GLY A 54 2.33 -28.17 -0.75
C GLY A 54 1.14 -29.10 -1.00
N LEU A 55 -0.08 -28.55 -1.15
CA LEU A 55 -1.28 -29.33 -1.47
C LEU A 55 -1.19 -29.97 -2.86
N GLN A 56 -0.67 -29.23 -3.85
CA GLN A 56 -0.44 -29.78 -5.19
C GLN A 56 0.54 -30.95 -5.15
N TYR A 57 1.65 -30.83 -4.42
CA TYR A 57 2.62 -31.93 -4.28
C TYR A 57 1.99 -33.17 -3.62
N LEU A 58 1.14 -32.98 -2.61
CA LEU A 58 0.42 -34.07 -1.95
C LEU A 58 -0.56 -34.75 -2.91
N ALA A 59 -1.28 -33.99 -3.72
CA ALA A 59 -2.20 -34.53 -4.72
C ALA A 59 -1.44 -35.33 -5.79
N GLU A 60 -0.34 -34.78 -6.33
CA GLU A 60 0.51 -35.44 -7.33
C GLU A 60 1.14 -36.75 -6.81
N ASN A 61 1.43 -36.83 -5.51
CA ASN A 61 2.10 -37.98 -4.90
C ASN A 61 1.19 -38.83 -4.01
N ALA A 62 -0.13 -38.65 -4.06
CA ALA A 62 -1.08 -39.42 -3.24
C ALA A 62 -0.92 -40.93 -3.45
N HIS A 63 -0.56 -41.34 -4.67
CA HIS A 63 -0.31 -42.75 -5.02
C HIS A 63 1.13 -43.24 -4.72
N LYS A 64 2.08 -42.34 -4.42
CA LYS A 64 3.51 -42.64 -4.24
C LYS A 64 3.98 -42.32 -2.82
N LEU A 65 3.36 -42.98 -1.84
CA LEU A 65 3.74 -42.84 -0.43
C LEU A 65 5.07 -43.57 -0.16
N PRO A 66 6.02 -42.95 0.57
CA PRO A 66 7.31 -43.58 0.84
C PRO A 66 7.13 -44.84 1.73
N LYS A 67 7.72 -45.96 1.30
CA LYS A 67 7.72 -47.23 2.05
C LYS A 67 9.04 -47.51 2.78
N THR A 68 10.12 -46.84 2.38
CA THR A 68 11.46 -46.98 2.96
C THR A 68 11.90 -45.70 3.68
N LYS A 69 12.80 -45.83 4.67
CA LYS A 69 13.35 -44.67 5.41
C LYS A 69 14.05 -43.65 4.49
N GLY A 70 14.83 -44.14 3.51
CA GLY A 70 15.49 -43.28 2.52
C GLY A 70 14.50 -42.55 1.60
N GLY A 71 13.45 -43.24 1.16
CA GLY A 71 12.38 -42.64 0.36
C GLY A 71 11.63 -41.54 1.11
N TRP A 72 11.41 -41.70 2.42
CA TRP A 72 10.77 -40.70 3.26
C TRP A 72 11.56 -39.38 3.31
N TYR A 73 12.89 -39.43 3.40
CA TYR A 73 13.75 -38.25 3.39
C TYR A 73 13.67 -37.51 2.05
N PHE A 74 13.86 -38.21 0.93
CA PHE A 74 13.81 -37.58 -0.40
C PHE A 74 12.42 -37.00 -0.72
N TYR A 75 11.37 -37.65 -0.25
CA TYR A 75 10.00 -37.15 -0.38
C TYR A 75 9.83 -35.80 0.34
N HIS A 76 10.25 -35.69 1.60
CA HIS A 76 10.11 -34.44 2.36
C HIS A 76 11.07 -33.35 1.87
N LYS A 77 12.28 -33.71 1.43
CA LYS A 77 13.23 -32.76 0.81
C LYS A 77 12.64 -32.13 -0.46
N ARG A 78 12.05 -32.95 -1.35
CA ARG A 78 11.37 -32.46 -2.57
C ARG A 78 10.14 -31.64 -2.25
N LYS A 79 9.34 -32.05 -1.27
CA LYS A 79 8.18 -31.30 -0.78
C LYS A 79 8.59 -29.89 -0.33
N ASN A 80 9.60 -29.79 0.54
CA ASN A 80 10.06 -28.51 1.07
C ASN A 80 10.60 -27.60 -0.04
N TYR A 81 11.36 -28.15 -1.00
CA TYR A 81 11.85 -27.37 -2.14
C TYR A 81 10.72 -26.76 -2.98
N ARG A 82 9.68 -27.54 -3.29
CA ARG A 82 8.51 -27.05 -4.04
C ARG A 82 7.71 -26.00 -3.27
N ILE A 83 7.55 -26.17 -1.96
CA ILE A 83 6.88 -25.19 -1.09
C ILE A 83 7.67 -23.87 -1.08
N VAL A 84 8.99 -23.92 -0.91
CA VAL A 84 9.85 -22.71 -0.89
C VAL A 84 9.77 -21.94 -2.20
N ILE A 85 9.88 -22.63 -3.35
CA ILE A 85 9.80 -21.99 -4.67
C ILE A 85 8.39 -21.45 -4.94
N GLY A 86 7.36 -22.23 -4.61
CA GLY A 86 5.97 -21.82 -4.76
C GLY A 86 5.64 -20.58 -3.92
N GLY A 87 6.14 -20.55 -2.68
CA GLY A 87 6.06 -19.39 -1.80
C GLY A 87 6.77 -18.18 -2.40
N MET A 88 8.05 -18.29 -2.75
CA MET A 88 8.82 -17.16 -3.28
C MET A 88 8.20 -16.57 -4.56
N LYS A 89 7.78 -17.42 -5.51
CA LYS A 89 7.19 -16.96 -6.78
C LYS A 89 5.86 -16.25 -6.57
N SER A 90 5.02 -16.76 -5.67
CA SER A 90 3.73 -16.15 -5.34
C SER A 90 3.91 -14.86 -4.53
N GLY A 91 4.79 -14.88 -3.53
CA GLY A 91 5.14 -13.73 -2.69
C GLY A 91 5.65 -12.54 -3.49
N VAL A 92 6.68 -12.76 -4.32
CA VAL A 92 7.25 -11.68 -5.15
C VAL A 92 6.22 -11.12 -6.12
N ARG A 93 5.40 -11.97 -6.74
CA ARG A 93 4.32 -11.54 -7.64
C ARG A 93 3.27 -10.70 -6.92
N LEU A 94 2.85 -11.11 -5.73
CA LEU A 94 1.86 -10.38 -4.95
C LEU A 94 2.43 -9.04 -4.49
N ALA A 95 3.64 -9.04 -3.93
CA ALA A 95 4.33 -7.83 -3.47
C ALA A 95 4.46 -6.79 -4.59
N MET A 96 4.91 -7.17 -5.79
CA MET A 96 5.01 -6.22 -6.91
C MET A 96 3.65 -5.64 -7.30
N LYS A 97 2.59 -6.45 -7.36
CA LYS A 97 1.25 -5.99 -7.71
C LYS A 97 0.69 -5.01 -6.70
N THR A 98 0.75 -5.36 -5.41
CA THR A 98 0.21 -4.52 -4.34
C THR A 98 1.01 -3.24 -4.17
N SER A 99 2.34 -3.31 -4.28
CA SER A 99 3.19 -2.11 -4.16
C SER A 99 3.00 -1.16 -5.34
N LEU A 100 2.75 -1.67 -6.55
CA LEU A 100 2.38 -0.80 -7.67
C LEU A 100 1.06 -0.06 -7.42
N VAL A 101 0.04 -0.75 -6.90
CA VAL A 101 -1.24 -0.12 -6.56
C VAL A 101 -1.06 0.92 -5.45
N CYS A 102 -0.32 0.60 -4.40
CA CYS A 102 -0.03 1.56 -3.33
C CYS A 102 0.80 2.75 -3.81
N LEU A 103 1.78 2.55 -4.70
CA LEU A 103 2.53 3.62 -5.35
C LEU A 103 1.61 4.56 -6.12
N THR A 104 0.69 4.01 -6.91
CA THR A 104 -0.26 4.83 -7.67
C THR A 104 -1.18 5.63 -6.75
N PHE A 105 -1.64 5.03 -5.65
CA PHE A 105 -2.48 5.71 -4.68
C PHE A 105 -1.75 6.85 -3.97
N THR A 106 -0.58 6.58 -3.37
CA THR A 106 0.18 7.60 -2.63
C THR A 106 0.76 8.67 -3.54
N GLY A 107 1.14 8.31 -4.77
CA GLY A 107 1.58 9.25 -5.80
C GLY A 107 0.45 10.20 -6.22
N LEU A 108 -0.74 9.68 -6.49
CA LEU A 108 -1.89 10.53 -6.83
C LEU A 108 -2.31 11.42 -5.67
N GLU A 109 -2.25 10.90 -4.44
CA GLU A 109 -2.52 11.69 -3.25
C GLU A 109 -1.51 12.85 -3.12
N ALA A 110 -0.22 12.60 -3.32
CA ALA A 110 0.81 13.64 -3.29
C ALA A 110 0.59 14.71 -4.38
N VAL A 111 0.23 14.30 -5.60
CA VAL A 111 -0.07 15.23 -6.70
C VAL A 111 -1.31 16.08 -6.38
N LEU A 112 -2.38 15.47 -5.84
CA LEU A 112 -3.59 16.21 -5.47
C LEU A 112 -3.34 17.21 -4.33
N ASP A 113 -2.49 16.84 -3.37
CA ASP A 113 -2.09 17.73 -2.28
C ASP A 113 -1.29 18.93 -2.79
N GLU A 114 -0.40 18.73 -3.77
CA GLU A 114 0.36 19.83 -4.40
C GLU A 114 -0.54 20.78 -5.21
N VAL A 115 -1.49 20.23 -5.97
CA VAL A 115 -2.41 21.02 -6.81
C VAL A 115 -3.37 21.85 -5.95
N ARG A 116 -3.90 21.28 -4.87
CA ARG A 116 -4.89 21.96 -4.01
C ARG A 116 -4.27 22.76 -2.85
N LYS A 117 -3.01 22.49 -2.51
CA LYS A 117 -2.29 23.04 -1.33
C LYS A 117 -3.02 22.84 0.00
N GLU A 118 -4.02 21.96 0.02
CA GLU A 118 -4.86 21.63 1.16
C GLU A 118 -4.78 20.14 1.44
N ASN A 119 -4.81 19.79 2.73
CA ASN A 119 -4.62 18.42 3.19
C ASN A 119 -5.93 17.86 3.78
N ASP A 120 -6.84 17.40 2.93
CA ASP A 120 -8.13 16.87 3.36
C ASP A 120 -8.33 15.39 3.01
N PHE A 121 -9.25 14.71 3.72
CA PHE A 121 -9.72 13.36 3.38
C PHE A 121 -10.30 13.24 1.97
N LEU A 122 -10.81 14.35 1.40
CA LEU A 122 -11.34 14.39 0.04
C LEU A 122 -10.27 14.09 -1.01
N ASN A 123 -9.03 14.50 -0.78
CA ASN A 123 -7.92 14.18 -1.69
C ASN A 123 -7.61 12.69 -1.64
N SER A 124 -7.67 12.05 -0.47
CA SER A 124 -7.50 10.60 -0.32
C SER A 124 -8.66 9.82 -0.95
N CYS A 125 -9.90 10.32 -0.87
CA CYS A 125 -11.05 9.74 -1.56
C CYS A 125 -10.90 9.83 -3.09
N GLY A 126 -10.51 11.01 -3.60
CA GLY A 126 -10.22 11.22 -5.02
C GLY A 126 -9.11 10.30 -5.51
N ALA A 127 -8.00 10.24 -4.79
CA ALA A 127 -6.88 9.34 -5.08
C ALA A 127 -7.32 7.86 -5.11
N GLY A 128 -8.19 7.44 -4.19
CA GLY A 128 -8.75 6.09 -4.15
C GLY A 128 -9.57 5.73 -5.38
N ILE A 129 -10.51 6.61 -5.78
CA ILE A 129 -11.35 6.41 -6.97
C ILE A 129 -10.50 6.44 -8.25
N THR A 130 -9.56 7.38 -8.35
CA THR A 130 -8.68 7.50 -9.52
C THR A 130 -7.77 6.27 -9.64
N THR A 131 -7.21 5.79 -8.53
CA THR A 131 -6.41 4.55 -8.50
C THR A 131 -7.24 3.35 -8.95
N ALA A 132 -8.46 3.21 -8.42
CA ALA A 132 -9.37 2.14 -8.81
C ALA A 132 -9.74 2.20 -10.30
N SER A 133 -9.91 3.40 -10.85
CA SER A 133 -10.19 3.64 -12.27
C SER A 133 -9.01 3.24 -13.15
N ILE A 134 -7.78 3.63 -12.77
CA ILE A 134 -6.54 3.26 -13.48
C ILE A 134 -6.36 1.75 -13.50
N VAL A 135 -6.46 1.10 -12.34
CA VAL A 135 -6.33 -0.35 -12.21
C VAL A 135 -7.41 -1.06 -13.04
N SER A 136 -8.64 -0.55 -12.99
CA SER A 136 -9.74 -1.11 -13.78
C SER A 136 -9.52 -1.02 -15.29
N GLY A 137 -8.94 0.08 -15.77
CA GLY A 137 -8.56 0.26 -17.17
C GLY A 137 -7.47 -0.71 -17.62
N ILE A 138 -6.42 -0.87 -16.79
CA ILE A 138 -5.29 -1.78 -17.09
C ILE A 138 -5.78 -3.23 -17.22
N TYR A 139 -6.64 -3.68 -16.31
CA TYR A 139 -7.16 -5.05 -16.30
C TYR A 139 -8.41 -5.25 -17.18
N ARG A 140 -8.87 -4.21 -17.89
CA ARG A 140 -10.04 -4.24 -18.79
C ARG A 140 -11.28 -4.88 -18.13
N LEU A 141 -11.62 -4.44 -16.92
CA LEU A 141 -12.74 -5.01 -16.17
C LEU A 141 -14.11 -4.67 -16.79
N PRO A 142 -15.11 -5.56 -16.65
CA PRO A 142 -16.48 -5.27 -17.06
C PRO A 142 -17.09 -4.16 -16.20
N ARG A 143 -18.04 -3.39 -16.76
CA ARG A 143 -18.64 -2.19 -16.14
C ARG A 143 -19.13 -2.40 -14.70
N GLN A 144 -19.64 -3.59 -14.38
CA GLN A 144 -20.10 -3.93 -13.03
C GLN A 144 -18.93 -3.96 -12.04
N SER A 145 -17.85 -4.68 -12.37
CA SER A 145 -16.67 -4.78 -11.51
C SER A 145 -15.94 -3.45 -11.34
N VAL A 146 -15.97 -2.55 -12.33
CA VAL A 146 -15.43 -1.18 -12.20
C VAL A 146 -16.15 -0.41 -11.10
N LYS A 147 -17.49 -0.49 -11.03
CA LYS A 147 -18.26 0.18 -9.97
C LYS A 147 -17.84 -0.31 -8.59
N TYR A 148 -17.72 -1.62 -8.40
CA TYR A 148 -17.25 -2.20 -7.15
C TYR A 148 -15.82 -1.78 -6.80
N ALA A 149 -14.91 -1.78 -7.78
CA ALA A 149 -13.53 -1.33 -7.57
C ALA A 149 -13.50 0.14 -7.11
N CYS A 150 -14.30 1.02 -7.73
CA CYS A 150 -14.42 2.41 -7.31
C CYS A 150 -15.02 2.56 -5.91
N MET A 151 -16.02 1.75 -5.54
CA MET A 151 -16.58 1.76 -4.18
C MET A 151 -15.55 1.32 -3.13
N ILE A 152 -14.76 0.28 -3.42
CA ILE A 152 -13.67 -0.16 -2.54
C ILE A 152 -12.60 0.95 -2.44
N GLY A 153 -12.21 1.56 -3.57
CA GLY A 153 -11.26 2.67 -3.59
C GLY A 153 -11.74 3.87 -2.78
N LEU A 154 -13.03 4.21 -2.87
CA LEU A 154 -13.66 5.24 -2.05
C LEU A 154 -13.63 4.86 -0.56
N GLY A 155 -14.01 3.64 -0.21
CA GLY A 155 -13.97 3.15 1.18
C GLY A 155 -12.56 3.21 1.78
N VAL A 156 -11.56 2.77 1.01
CA VAL A 156 -10.15 2.89 1.42
C VAL A 156 -9.77 4.36 1.60
N GLY A 157 -10.14 5.24 0.67
CA GLY A 157 -9.85 6.67 0.76
C GLY A 157 -10.48 7.35 1.97
N ILE A 158 -11.71 6.97 2.34
CA ILE A 158 -12.38 7.45 3.56
C ILE A 158 -11.62 6.98 4.81
N ILE A 159 -11.26 5.69 4.88
CA ILE A 159 -10.55 5.13 6.03
C ILE A 159 -9.18 5.79 6.19
N THR A 160 -8.40 5.87 5.12
CA THR A 160 -7.05 6.45 5.17
C THR A 160 -7.10 7.95 5.43
N GLY A 161 -8.01 8.67 4.77
CA GLY A 161 -8.18 10.12 4.97
C GLY A 161 -8.66 10.44 6.38
N GLY A 162 -9.63 9.68 6.90
CA GLY A 162 -10.12 9.82 8.27
C GLY A 162 -9.04 9.54 9.32
N LEU A 163 -8.21 8.52 9.12
CA LEU A 163 -7.07 8.24 10.00
C LEU A 163 -6.03 9.36 9.95
N GLN A 164 -5.72 9.88 8.76
CA GLN A 164 -4.80 11.02 8.60
C GLN A 164 -5.35 12.28 9.30
N ASP A 165 -6.66 12.55 9.18
CA ASP A 165 -7.31 13.69 9.81
C ASP A 165 -7.37 13.57 11.34
N ALA A 166 -7.56 12.35 11.86
CA ALA A 166 -7.46 12.09 13.30
C ALA A 166 -6.04 12.39 13.82
N VAL A 167 -5.00 11.95 13.10
CA VAL A 167 -3.60 12.25 13.47
C VAL A 167 -3.33 13.76 13.44
N LYS A 168 -3.84 14.48 12.43
CA LYS A 168 -3.72 15.95 12.35
C LYS A 168 -4.39 16.65 13.53
N TYR A 169 -5.56 16.15 13.95
CA TYR A 169 -6.27 16.67 15.12
C TYR A 169 -5.43 16.52 16.39
N TYR A 170 -4.82 15.37 16.61
CA TYR A 170 -3.90 15.17 17.75
C TYR A 170 -2.63 16.04 17.67
N GLN A 171 -2.18 16.39 16.47
CA GLN A 171 -1.04 17.29 16.24
C GLN A 171 -1.39 18.78 16.40
N GLY A 172 -2.65 19.11 16.72
CA GLY A 172 -3.09 20.51 16.90
C GLY A 172 -3.11 21.32 15.60
N GLN A 173 -3.09 20.66 14.44
CA GLN A 173 -3.21 21.34 13.15
C GLN A 173 -4.67 21.69 12.89
N ASN A 174 -4.96 22.97 12.60
CA ASN A 174 -6.32 23.40 12.25
C ASN A 174 -6.73 22.83 10.90
N ILE A 175 -7.87 22.12 10.88
CA ILE A 175 -8.50 21.53 9.70
C ILE A 175 -9.73 22.40 9.37
N TRP A 176 -9.87 22.78 8.09
CA TRP A 176 -10.90 23.73 7.64
C TRP A 176 -12.34 23.35 8.03
N TYR A 177 -12.68 22.06 7.97
CA TYR A 177 -14.02 21.60 8.37
C TYR A 177 -14.33 21.83 9.85
N TRP A 178 -13.34 21.71 10.74
CA TRP A 178 -13.55 22.00 12.16
C TRP A 178 -13.81 23.48 12.42
N ASP A 179 -13.17 24.37 11.65
CA ASP A 179 -13.44 25.80 11.72
C ASP A 179 -14.84 26.14 11.19
N LEU A 180 -15.30 25.43 10.16
CA LEU A 180 -16.64 25.57 9.62
C LEU A 180 -17.72 25.09 10.59
N ILE A 181 -17.49 23.96 11.27
CA ILE A 181 -18.36 23.42 12.32
C ILE A 181 -18.40 24.37 13.52
N LYS A 182 -17.24 24.84 14.01
CA LYS A 182 -17.17 25.82 15.11
C LYS A 182 -17.88 27.13 14.75
N LYS A 183 -17.71 27.62 13.52
CA LYS A 183 -18.40 28.83 13.04
C LYS A 183 -19.92 28.64 12.97
N LYS A 184 -20.38 27.46 12.56
CA LYS A 184 -21.80 27.11 12.54
C LYS A 184 -22.40 26.98 13.94
N LEU A 185 -21.66 26.37 14.88
CA LEU A 185 -22.07 26.26 16.29
C LEU A 185 -22.08 27.59 17.02
N ARG A 186 -21.21 28.54 16.67
CA ARG A 186 -21.16 29.89 17.26
C ARG A 186 -22.28 30.81 16.75
N ASN A 187 -22.88 30.49 15.61
CA ASN A 187 -23.98 31.25 15.01
C ASN A 187 -25.37 30.74 15.44
N TYR A 188 -25.44 29.71 16.28
CA TYR A 188 -26.64 29.26 16.99
C TYR A 188 -26.52 29.65 18.47
#